data_AF-A0A1J7IY09-F1
#
_entry.id   AF-A0A1J7IY09-F1
#
_cell.length_a   1.000
_cell.length_b   1.000
_cell.length_c   1.000
_cell.angle_alpha   90.00
_cell.angle_beta   90.00
_cell.angle_gamma   90.00
#
_symmetry.space_group_name_H-M   'P 1'
#
loop_
_entity.id
_entity.type
_entity.pdbx_description
1 polymer ?
#
loop_
_entity_poly.entity_id
_entity_poly.type
_entity_poly.pdbx_seq_one_letter_code
_entity_poly.pdbx_strand_id
1 'polypeptide(L)'
;MGNCCSSQSDLDHAGQTQPSGHHASHTSQGSYGAGHHGSQGRSSLPQQYEMQSTTGRHGRDSRARTSSSLSSGASQNPQNTVTQGRNRQFLARPDGKEYTRTARPGQQKGKWNKVEQSHGEGSSSSTSRRLQLYVVFQRQSEGEPDHWSLSACDGENGDTRGKVWQVKGDATMMHPQHADNVDVLMSNSCRGFVILNRNLTPEQLAIVDKVARSERAPSAPNQRAVRENCQGWTMRVVRRLEAKGVVEKYKVDELQALMQGLN
;
A
#
# COMPACT_ATOMS: atom_id res chain seq x y z
N MET A 1 25.16 -40.95 37.60
CA MET A 1 24.16 -41.33 38.62
C MET A 1 22.85 -40.68 38.17
N GLY A 2 21.93 -41.31 37.45
CA GLY A 2 21.48 -42.70 37.48
C GLY A 2 20.14 -42.76 38.20
N ASN A 3 19.03 -42.72 37.45
CA ASN A 3 17.69 -43.32 37.70
C ASN A 3 16.69 -42.64 36.72
N CYS A 4 16.16 -43.29 35.68
CA CYS A 4 15.22 -44.42 35.66
C CYS A 4 13.86 -44.10 36.30
N CYS A 5 12.84 -43.88 35.46
CA CYS A 5 11.53 -44.54 35.60
C CYS A 5 10.70 -44.41 34.32
N SER A 6 10.23 -45.56 33.85
CA SER A 6 9.43 -45.85 32.66
C SER A 6 7.92 -45.79 32.95
N SER A 7 7.12 -46.11 31.92
CA SER A 7 5.66 -46.42 31.83
C SER A 7 4.92 -45.32 31.06
N GLN A 8 4.49 -45.44 29.80
CA GLN A 8 3.86 -46.51 29.01
C GLN A 8 2.48 -46.93 29.53
N SER A 9 1.45 -46.48 28.82
CA SER A 9 0.15 -47.14 28.70
C SER A 9 -0.54 -46.69 27.42
N ASP A 10 -0.56 -47.62 26.47
CA ASP A 10 -1.44 -47.69 25.31
C ASP A 10 -2.92 -47.66 25.73
N LEU A 11 -3.77 -47.06 24.88
CA LEU A 11 -5.19 -47.40 24.81
C LEU A 11 -5.69 -47.14 23.38
N ASP A 12 -5.75 -48.24 22.64
CA ASP A 12 -6.55 -48.43 21.43
C ASP A 12 -8.01 -48.06 21.65
N HIS A 13 -8.65 -47.39 20.68
CA HIS A 13 -10.08 -47.56 20.40
C HIS A 13 -10.31 -47.49 18.89
N ALA A 14 -10.47 -48.67 18.30
CA ALA A 14 -11.01 -48.88 16.97
C ALA A 14 -12.54 -48.68 16.99
N GLY A 15 -13.07 -48.06 15.93
CA GLY A 15 -14.51 -47.90 15.71
C GLY A 15 -14.81 -47.73 14.22
N GLN A 16 -14.78 -48.85 13.49
CA GLN A 16 -15.34 -48.96 12.14
C GLN A 16 -16.88 -48.98 12.22
N THR A 17 -17.55 -48.21 11.36
CA THR A 17 -18.84 -48.60 10.80
C THR A 17 -19.11 -47.79 9.52
N GLN A 18 -19.09 -48.48 8.39
CA GLN A 18 -19.70 -48.01 7.14
C GLN A 18 -21.19 -48.40 7.14
N PRO A 19 -22.03 -47.66 6.40
CA PRO A 19 -23.09 -48.31 5.64
C PRO A 19 -23.03 -48.00 4.15
N SER A 20 -23.08 -49.08 3.39
CA SER A 20 -23.39 -49.17 1.97
C SER A 20 -24.80 -48.64 1.68
N GLY A 21 -24.94 -47.83 0.62
CA GLY A 21 -26.22 -47.35 0.12
C GLY A 21 -26.18 -47.24 -1.40
N HIS A 22 -26.95 -48.11 -2.05
CA HIS A 22 -27.05 -48.38 -3.48
C HIS A 22 -27.83 -47.32 -4.27
N HIS A 23 -27.48 -47.21 -5.57
CA HIS A 23 -28.32 -46.89 -6.74
C HIS A 23 -28.93 -45.49 -6.89
N ALA A 24 -28.57 -44.80 -7.98
CA ALA A 24 -29.46 -44.65 -9.14
C ALA A 24 -28.74 -43.94 -10.30
N SER A 25 -28.65 -44.64 -11.42
CA SER A 25 -28.31 -44.12 -12.73
C SER A 25 -29.43 -43.21 -13.23
N HIS A 26 -29.11 -42.00 -13.70
CA HIS A 26 -29.99 -41.26 -14.59
C HIS A 26 -29.21 -40.77 -15.81
N THR A 27 -29.51 -41.46 -16.90
CA THR A 27 -29.19 -41.11 -18.28
C THR A 27 -30.04 -39.91 -18.68
N SER A 28 -29.43 -38.85 -19.22
CA SER A 28 -30.13 -37.94 -20.13
C SER A 28 -29.19 -37.52 -21.25
N GLN A 29 -29.43 -38.12 -22.42
CA GLN A 29 -28.93 -37.67 -23.71
C GLN A 29 -29.69 -36.39 -24.14
N GLY A 30 -28.95 -35.42 -24.67
CA GLY A 30 -29.45 -34.30 -25.47
C GLY A 30 -28.24 -33.75 -26.23
N SER A 31 -27.99 -34.17 -27.46
CA SER A 31 -28.66 -33.78 -28.73
C SER A 31 -28.31 -32.35 -29.18
N TYR A 32 -27.35 -32.33 -30.12
CA TYR A 32 -27.10 -31.42 -31.24
C TYR A 32 -27.35 -29.91 -31.13
N GLY A 33 -26.27 -29.15 -31.34
CA GLY A 33 -26.28 -27.76 -31.76
C GLY A 33 -24.98 -27.41 -32.46
N ALA A 34 -24.87 -27.74 -33.75
CA ALA A 34 -23.78 -27.33 -34.62
C ALA A 34 -23.90 -25.84 -34.97
N GLY A 35 -22.81 -25.09 -34.81
CA GLY A 35 -22.66 -23.71 -35.25
C GLY A 35 -21.23 -23.45 -35.69
N HIS A 36 -21.02 -23.52 -37.00
CA HIS A 36 -19.78 -23.20 -37.70
C HIS A 36 -19.54 -21.68 -37.85
N HIS A 37 -18.29 -21.34 -38.20
CA HIS A 37 -17.74 -20.06 -38.67
C HIS A 37 -17.44 -19.00 -37.59
N GLY A 38 -16.28 -18.34 -37.54
CA GLY A 38 -15.07 -18.31 -38.37
C GLY A 38 -13.92 -17.73 -37.51
N SER A 39 -12.71 -18.28 -37.61
CA SER A 39 -11.63 -17.81 -38.49
C SER A 39 -10.90 -16.54 -38.02
N GLN A 40 -9.68 -16.79 -37.53
CA GLN A 40 -8.42 -16.11 -37.87
C GLN A 40 -8.06 -14.75 -37.23
N GLY A 41 -6.80 -14.69 -36.77
CA GLY A 41 -6.08 -13.51 -36.30
C GLY A 41 -5.15 -13.87 -35.12
N ARG A 42 -4.18 -14.77 -35.28
CA ARG A 42 -2.77 -14.53 -35.69
C ARG A 42 -2.00 -13.47 -34.87
N SER A 43 -0.84 -13.95 -34.39
CA SER A 43 0.43 -13.24 -34.11
C SER A 43 0.54 -12.54 -32.76
N SER A 44 1.31 -13.06 -31.80
CA SER A 44 2.78 -13.23 -31.73
C SER A 44 3.51 -11.99 -31.18
N LEU A 45 3.89 -12.11 -29.90
CA LEU A 45 5.21 -11.79 -29.32
C LEU A 45 5.60 -10.30 -29.07
N PRO A 46 6.58 -10.08 -28.16
CA PRO A 46 6.57 -9.00 -27.18
C PRO A 46 7.44 -7.83 -27.63
N GLN A 47 7.15 -6.64 -27.09
CA GLN A 47 8.05 -5.50 -27.27
C GLN A 47 8.94 -5.32 -26.04
N GLN A 48 10.23 -5.31 -26.35
CA GLN A 48 11.37 -5.31 -25.45
C GLN A 48 11.58 -3.93 -24.82
N TYR A 49 12.16 -3.97 -23.63
CA TYR A 49 12.80 -2.85 -22.95
C TYR A 49 13.90 -2.25 -23.84
N GLU A 50 13.83 -0.94 -24.12
CA GLU A 50 14.94 -0.18 -24.68
C GLU A 50 15.48 0.78 -23.60
N MET A 51 16.68 0.49 -23.10
CA MET A 51 17.47 1.42 -22.29
C MET A 51 18.19 2.38 -23.24
N GLN A 52 17.86 3.67 -23.17
CA GLN A 52 18.67 4.70 -23.81
C GLN A 52 19.50 5.42 -22.75
N SER A 53 20.77 4.99 -22.67
CA SER A 53 21.87 5.73 -22.08
C SER A 53 22.29 6.82 -23.06
N THR A 54 22.24 8.10 -22.65
CA THR A 54 22.94 9.18 -23.36
C THR A 54 23.95 9.83 -22.44
N THR A 55 25.21 9.53 -22.74
CA THR A 55 26.41 10.28 -22.38
C THR A 55 26.49 11.60 -23.14
N GLY A 56 27.00 12.67 -22.52
CA GLY A 56 27.35 13.94 -23.19
C GLY A 56 27.41 15.10 -22.19
N ARG A 57 28.51 15.37 -21.49
CA ARG A 57 29.79 15.98 -21.91
C ARG A 57 29.74 17.52 -21.99
N HIS A 58 30.55 18.10 -21.09
CA HIS A 58 31.23 19.41 -21.10
C HIS A 58 30.48 20.72 -21.40
N GLY A 59 30.50 21.59 -20.38
CA GLY A 59 30.48 23.04 -20.54
C GLY A 59 31.09 23.69 -19.30
N ARG A 60 32.38 24.03 -19.36
CA ARG A 60 33.02 24.99 -18.45
C ARG A 60 32.38 26.35 -18.72
N ASP A 61 32.11 27.13 -17.67
CA ASP A 61 32.53 28.53 -17.68
C ASP A 61 32.61 29.11 -16.27
N SER A 62 33.77 29.68 -16.02
CA SER A 62 34.17 30.42 -14.84
C SER A 62 33.66 31.86 -14.97
N ARG A 63 33.15 32.47 -13.90
CA ARG A 63 33.35 33.90 -13.63
C ARG A 63 32.95 34.28 -12.20
N ALA A 64 33.57 35.38 -11.79
CA ALA A 64 33.92 35.73 -10.43
C ALA A 64 32.84 36.54 -9.69
N ARG A 65 32.97 36.51 -8.35
CA ARG A 65 32.80 37.58 -7.36
C ARG A 65 31.78 38.69 -7.65
N THR A 66 30.88 38.88 -6.69
CA THR A 66 30.79 40.13 -5.91
C THR A 66 30.05 39.89 -4.59
N SER A 67 30.76 40.15 -3.50
CA SER A 67 30.23 40.34 -2.16
C SER A 67 29.59 41.72 -2.06
N SER A 68 28.34 41.80 -1.59
CA SER A 68 27.70 43.06 -1.22
C SER A 68 26.81 42.81 0.00
N SER A 69 27.36 43.16 1.15
CA SER A 69 26.67 43.30 2.42
C SER A 69 25.85 44.59 2.43
N LEU A 70 24.53 44.48 2.59
CA LEU A 70 23.70 45.59 3.06
C LEU A 70 22.70 45.05 4.09
N SER A 71 22.99 45.41 5.34
CA SER A 71 22.08 45.42 6.47
C SER A 71 21.06 46.54 6.29
N SER A 72 19.79 46.29 6.63
CA SER A 72 18.86 47.24 7.29
C SER A 72 17.45 46.66 7.41
N GLY A 73 16.89 46.70 8.64
CA GLY A 73 15.44 46.80 8.85
C GLY A 73 14.67 45.53 9.21
N ALA A 74 15.00 44.87 10.33
CA ALA A 74 14.13 43.85 10.93
C ALA A 74 12.91 44.49 11.60
N SER A 75 11.83 44.69 10.85
CA SER A 75 10.48 44.80 11.40
C SER A 75 9.96 43.38 11.59
N GLN A 76 10.00 42.88 12.82
CA GLN A 76 9.56 41.52 13.18
C GLN A 76 8.02 41.46 13.18
N ASN A 77 7.45 41.40 11.98
CA ASN A 77 6.10 40.87 11.79
C ASN A 77 6.24 39.34 11.82
N PRO A 78 5.55 38.59 12.70
CA PRO A 78 5.72 37.15 12.79
C PRO A 78 5.08 36.51 11.54
N GLN A 79 5.88 36.40 10.48
CA GLN A 79 5.41 35.92 9.18
C GLN A 79 5.19 34.41 9.25
N ASN A 80 3.95 34.03 8.95
CA ASN A 80 3.56 32.70 8.52
C ASN A 80 4.66 32.02 7.69
N THR A 81 5.20 30.91 8.19
CA THR A 81 6.22 30.15 7.46
C THR A 81 5.55 29.11 6.59
N VAL A 82 5.74 29.22 5.27
CA VAL A 82 5.24 28.24 4.30
C VAL A 82 6.38 27.35 3.85
N THR A 83 6.29 26.07 4.18
CA THR A 83 7.24 25.04 3.72
C THR A 83 6.65 24.31 2.52
N GLN A 84 7.41 24.21 1.43
CA GLN A 84 6.98 23.55 0.21
C GLN A 84 7.53 22.13 0.12
N GLY A 85 6.64 21.16 0.11
CA GLY A 85 6.92 19.78 -0.28
C GLY A 85 6.66 19.56 -1.78
N ARG A 86 6.92 18.34 -2.26
CA ARG A 86 6.83 17.99 -3.69
C ARG A 86 5.42 18.18 -4.27
N ASN A 87 4.39 17.76 -3.53
CA ASN A 87 2.98 17.84 -3.93
C ASN A 87 2.08 18.46 -2.84
N ARG A 88 2.68 19.04 -1.80
CA ARG A 88 1.99 19.63 -0.64
C ARG A 88 2.68 20.90 -0.18
N GLN A 89 1.93 21.79 0.44
CA GLN A 89 2.47 22.92 1.19
C GLN A 89 2.01 22.81 2.63
N PHE A 90 2.89 23.21 3.54
CA PHE A 90 2.63 23.32 4.97
C PHE A 90 2.73 24.78 5.36
N LEU A 91 1.82 25.24 6.21
CA LEU A 91 1.78 26.60 6.73
C LEU A 91 1.83 26.50 8.25
N ALA A 92 2.94 26.92 8.83
CA ALA A 92 3.11 27.12 10.26
C ALA A 92 2.80 28.57 10.60
N ARG A 93 1.84 28.78 11.49
CA ARG A 93 1.49 30.10 12.00
C ARG A 93 2.17 30.35 13.35
N PRO A 94 2.41 31.63 13.72
CA PRO A 94 2.96 31.98 15.03
C PRO A 94 2.10 31.54 16.22
N ASP A 95 0.80 31.27 16.00
CA ASP A 95 -0.13 30.78 17.02
C ASP A 95 -0.03 29.26 17.25
N GLY A 96 0.98 28.60 16.68
CA GLY A 96 1.20 27.16 16.78
C GLY A 96 0.30 26.33 15.87
N LYS A 97 -0.67 26.94 15.16
CA LYS A 97 -1.55 26.20 14.25
C LYS A 97 -0.82 25.86 12.96
N GLU A 98 -0.89 24.59 12.61
CA GLU A 98 -0.38 24.09 11.34
C GLU A 98 -1.52 23.81 10.38
N TYR A 99 -1.27 24.14 9.12
CA TYR A 99 -2.18 23.86 8.03
C TYR A 99 -1.44 23.12 6.93
N THR A 100 -2.13 22.24 6.23
CA THR A 100 -1.61 21.53 5.07
C THR A 100 -2.56 21.66 3.89
N ARG A 101 -2.02 21.79 2.68
CA ARG A 101 -2.80 21.72 1.44
C ARG A 101 -2.08 20.92 0.38
N THR A 102 -2.85 20.34 -0.53
CA THR A 102 -2.32 19.79 -1.77
C THR A 102 -1.85 20.93 -2.68
N ALA A 103 -0.63 20.82 -3.18
CA ALA A 103 -0.01 21.81 -4.07
C ALA A 103 0.84 21.07 -5.11
N ARG A 104 0.18 20.55 -6.14
CA ARG A 104 0.83 19.85 -7.26
C ARG A 104 1.28 20.86 -8.32
N PRO A 105 2.46 20.71 -8.92
CA PRO A 105 2.88 21.55 -10.05
C PRO A 105 1.83 21.49 -11.17
N GLY A 106 1.38 22.65 -11.65
CA GLY A 106 0.40 22.75 -12.74
C GLY A 106 -1.05 22.46 -12.38
N GLN A 107 -1.40 22.24 -11.10
CA GLN A 107 -2.80 22.09 -10.66
C GLN A 107 -3.21 23.20 -9.69
N GLN A 108 -4.52 23.48 -9.61
CA GLN A 108 -5.06 24.39 -8.62
C GLN A 108 -4.77 23.87 -7.21
N LYS A 109 -4.21 24.75 -6.36
CA LYS A 109 -3.88 24.39 -4.98
C LYS A 109 -5.16 24.10 -4.20
N GLY A 110 -5.13 23.03 -3.41
CA GLY A 110 -6.24 22.65 -2.54
C GLY A 110 -6.47 23.66 -1.41
N LYS A 111 -7.61 23.53 -0.73
CA LYS A 111 -7.92 24.29 0.49
C LYS A 111 -6.94 23.90 1.61
N TRP A 112 -6.58 24.87 2.44
CA TRP A 112 -5.82 24.61 3.67
C TRP A 112 -6.69 23.84 4.66
N ASN A 113 -6.20 22.68 5.10
CA ASN A 113 -6.79 21.87 6.16
C ASN A 113 -5.94 22.01 7.41
N LYS A 114 -6.59 22.24 8.56
CA LYS A 114 -5.90 22.33 9.85
C LYS A 114 -5.34 20.95 10.19
N VAL A 115 -4.07 20.89 10.59
CA VAL A 115 -3.46 19.68 11.13
C VAL A 115 -3.91 19.59 12.58
N GLU A 116 -4.64 18.53 12.94
CA GLU A 116 -4.97 18.27 14.34
C GLU A 116 -3.71 17.80 15.05
N GLN A 117 -3.08 18.73 15.77
CA GLN A 117 -2.01 18.40 16.70
C GLN A 117 -2.64 17.68 17.89
N SER A 118 -2.39 16.37 17.99
CA SER A 118 -2.67 15.62 19.21
C SER A 118 -1.81 16.22 20.34
N HIS A 119 -2.45 16.98 21.22
CA HIS A 119 -1.82 17.66 22.35
C HIS A 119 -1.09 16.66 23.26
N GLY A 120 0.23 16.60 23.12
CA GLY A 120 1.16 16.08 24.12
C GLY A 120 2.16 17.18 24.42
N GLU A 121 1.98 17.86 25.55
CA GLU A 121 2.82 18.98 25.98
C GLU A 121 4.25 18.53 26.31
N GLY A 122 5.22 19.34 25.92
CA GLY A 122 6.44 19.53 26.71
C GLY A 122 7.55 18.50 26.52
N SER A 123 8.12 18.41 25.33
CA SER A 123 9.56 18.19 25.22
C SER A 123 10.03 18.70 23.87
N SER A 124 11.20 19.33 23.85
CA SER A 124 12.03 19.56 22.66
C SER A 124 12.43 18.22 22.02
N SER A 125 11.45 17.46 21.55
CA SER A 125 11.66 16.11 21.08
C SER A 125 12.24 16.19 19.68
N SER A 126 13.45 15.68 19.51
CA SER A 126 13.70 14.81 18.38
C SER A 126 12.46 13.92 18.25
N THR A 127 11.57 14.23 17.32
CA THR A 127 10.46 13.34 16.97
C THR A 127 11.15 12.06 16.53
N SER A 128 11.27 11.12 17.48
CA SER A 128 11.75 9.78 17.25
C SER A 128 11.02 9.32 16.01
N ARG A 129 11.76 9.12 14.92
CA ARG A 129 11.18 8.67 13.66
C ARG A 129 10.52 7.34 13.96
N ARG A 130 9.20 7.35 14.10
CA ARG A 130 8.42 6.15 14.34
C ARG A 130 8.08 5.56 12.99
N LEU A 131 8.25 4.26 12.88
CA LEU A 131 7.80 3.51 11.72
C LEU A 131 6.27 3.49 11.74
N GLN A 132 5.66 3.80 10.60
CA GLN A 132 4.21 3.84 10.46
C GLN A 132 3.75 2.89 9.35
N LEU A 133 2.58 2.27 9.53
CA LEU A 133 1.94 1.43 8.52
C LEU A 133 0.78 2.17 7.89
N TYR A 134 0.70 2.11 6.56
CA TYR A 134 -0.29 2.79 5.75
C TYR A 134 -0.96 1.82 4.77
N VAL A 135 -2.21 2.12 4.41
CA VAL A 135 -2.77 1.71 3.12
C VAL A 135 -2.75 2.91 2.19
N VAL A 136 -2.25 2.70 0.98
CA VAL A 136 -2.06 3.76 -0.02
C VAL A 136 -2.91 3.46 -1.24
N PHE A 137 -3.62 4.48 -1.71
CA PHE A 137 -4.45 4.42 -2.92
C PHE A 137 -3.77 5.23 -4.02
N GLN A 138 -3.47 4.59 -5.13
CA GLN A 138 -2.76 5.20 -6.25
C GLN A 138 -3.63 5.21 -7.49
N ARG A 139 -3.67 6.35 -8.19
CA ARG A 139 -4.34 6.48 -9.48
C ARG A 139 -3.71 5.54 -10.49
N GLN A 140 -4.55 4.80 -11.20
CA GLN A 140 -4.19 3.99 -12.35
C GLN A 140 -4.43 4.77 -13.66
N SER A 141 -4.52 4.06 -14.78
CA SER A 141 -4.97 4.65 -16.05
C SER A 141 -6.34 5.32 -15.90
N GLU A 142 -6.66 6.25 -16.78
CA GLU A 142 -7.96 6.92 -16.78
C GLU A 142 -9.10 5.89 -16.93
N GLY A 143 -10.12 6.01 -16.08
CA GLY A 143 -11.25 5.08 -16.04
C GLY A 143 -11.02 3.81 -15.20
N GLU A 144 -9.78 3.54 -14.76
CA GLU A 144 -9.48 2.37 -13.93
C GLU A 144 -9.65 2.68 -12.43
N PRO A 145 -10.07 1.70 -11.62
CA PRO A 145 -10.12 1.86 -10.17
C PRO A 145 -8.72 2.09 -9.59
N ASP A 146 -8.66 2.81 -8.47
CA ASP A 146 -7.38 3.06 -7.78
C ASP A 146 -6.69 1.73 -7.41
N HIS A 147 -5.36 1.73 -7.46
CA HIS A 147 -4.53 0.63 -6.99
C HIS A 147 -4.29 0.74 -5.49
N TRP A 148 -4.43 -0.39 -4.78
CA TRP A 148 -4.31 -0.46 -3.32
C TRP A 148 -3.04 -1.22 -2.93
N SER A 149 -2.30 -0.67 -1.97
CA SER A 149 -1.07 -1.27 -1.46
C SER A 149 -0.88 -0.97 0.03
N LEU A 150 -0.11 -1.80 0.72
CA LEU A 150 0.41 -1.49 2.04
C LEU A 150 1.77 -0.81 1.91
N SER A 151 2.06 0.14 2.78
CA SER A 151 3.38 0.79 2.87
C SER A 151 3.80 0.94 4.31
N ALA A 152 5.09 0.71 4.60
CA ALA A 152 5.70 1.03 5.88
C ALA A 152 6.92 1.94 5.66
N CYS A 153 6.96 3.08 6.33
CA CYS A 153 8.08 4.01 6.24
C CYS A 153 8.28 4.73 7.58
N ASP A 154 9.51 5.19 7.80
CA ASP A 154 9.86 5.96 8.98
C ASP A 154 9.35 7.40 8.86
N GLY A 155 9.13 8.03 10.01
CA GLY A 155 8.77 9.43 10.07
C GLY A 155 7.28 9.70 9.88
N GLU A 156 6.90 10.94 10.13
CA GLU A 156 5.50 11.35 10.04
C GLU A 156 5.13 11.69 8.60
N ASN A 157 3.97 11.22 8.17
CA ASN A 157 3.38 11.52 6.87
C ASN A 157 4.20 11.05 5.64
N GLY A 158 5.11 10.09 5.82
CA GLY A 158 5.81 9.49 4.68
C GLY A 158 6.90 10.34 4.08
N ASP A 159 7.63 11.08 4.90
CA ASP A 159 8.79 11.87 4.45
C ASP A 159 10.01 11.00 4.08
N THR A 160 9.96 9.69 4.36
CA THR A 160 11.01 8.73 4.00
C THR A 160 10.56 7.66 3.01
N ARG A 161 11.54 7.10 2.30
CA ARG A 161 11.36 5.92 1.44
C ARG A 161 11.14 4.69 2.32
N GLY A 162 10.16 3.89 1.96
CA GLY A 162 9.74 2.74 2.75
C GLY A 162 9.68 1.44 1.98
N LYS A 163 9.03 0.47 2.60
CA LYS A 163 8.71 -0.83 2.03
C LYS A 163 7.25 -0.84 1.61
N VAL A 164 6.98 -1.41 0.44
CA VAL A 164 5.64 -1.51 -0.16
C VAL A 164 5.30 -2.96 -0.42
N TRP A 165 4.09 -3.38 0.01
CA TRP A 165 3.51 -4.66 -0.35
C TRP A 165 2.27 -4.48 -1.21
N GLN A 166 2.27 -5.10 -2.38
CA GLN A 166 1.21 -4.97 -3.36
C GLN A 166 1.17 -6.21 -4.25
N VAL A 167 0.05 -6.35 -4.97
CA VAL A 167 -0.12 -7.26 -6.09
C VAL A 167 -0.38 -6.45 -7.35
N LYS A 168 0.16 -6.87 -8.49
CA LYS A 168 -0.07 -6.22 -9.80
C LYS A 168 -0.48 -7.24 -10.84
N GLY A 169 -0.95 -6.76 -11.99
CA GLY A 169 -1.54 -7.57 -13.06
C GLY A 169 -3.03 -7.29 -13.19
N ASP A 170 -3.67 -7.96 -14.15
CA ASP A 170 -5.11 -7.91 -14.29
C ASP A 170 -5.80 -8.79 -13.25
N ALA A 171 -7.12 -8.65 -13.10
CA ALA A 171 -7.89 -9.39 -12.11
C ALA A 171 -7.96 -10.91 -12.35
N THR A 172 -7.57 -11.40 -13.54
CA THR A 172 -7.47 -12.83 -13.83
C THR A 172 -6.13 -13.42 -13.37
N MET A 173 -5.07 -12.62 -13.38
CA MET A 173 -3.72 -13.07 -13.02
C MET A 173 -2.92 -11.97 -12.32
N MET A 174 -3.26 -11.68 -11.07
CA MET A 174 -2.42 -10.83 -10.23
C MET A 174 -1.25 -11.62 -9.64
N HIS A 175 -0.12 -10.96 -9.44
CA HIS A 175 1.07 -11.51 -8.82
C HIS A 175 1.66 -10.54 -7.78
N PRO A 176 2.30 -11.04 -6.71
CA PRO A 176 2.98 -10.19 -5.74
C PRO A 176 4.11 -9.38 -6.40
N GLN A 177 4.17 -8.08 -6.10
CA GLN A 177 5.23 -7.18 -6.57
C GLN A 177 5.66 -6.22 -5.46
N HIS A 178 6.22 -6.79 -4.39
CA HIS A 178 6.75 -6.01 -3.28
C HIS A 178 7.99 -5.21 -3.70
N ALA A 179 8.20 -4.06 -3.06
CA ALA A 179 9.34 -3.19 -3.35
C ALA A 179 9.88 -2.56 -2.06
N ASP A 180 11.19 -2.44 -1.98
CA ASP A 180 11.89 -1.76 -0.89
C ASP A 180 12.41 -0.40 -1.36
N ASN A 181 12.63 0.51 -0.42
CA ASN A 181 13.16 1.85 -0.66
C ASN A 181 12.34 2.63 -1.71
N VAL A 182 11.00 2.67 -1.56
CA VAL A 182 10.08 3.39 -2.45
C VAL A 182 9.38 4.52 -1.70
N ASP A 183 9.29 5.70 -2.34
CA ASP A 183 8.51 6.83 -1.87
C ASP A 183 7.11 6.81 -2.50
N VAL A 184 6.25 5.93 -1.98
CA VAL A 184 4.90 5.75 -2.53
C VAL A 184 3.95 6.88 -2.12
N LEU A 185 4.16 7.45 -0.93
CA LEU A 185 3.29 8.48 -0.34
C LEU A 185 3.47 9.84 -1.02
N MET A 186 4.68 10.15 -1.52
CA MET A 186 4.94 11.38 -2.28
C MET A 186 4.89 11.20 -3.79
N SER A 187 4.56 10.00 -4.29
CA SER A 187 4.37 9.74 -5.71
C SER A 187 3.26 10.61 -6.31
N ASN A 188 3.41 10.99 -7.58
CA ASN A 188 2.37 11.71 -8.33
C ASN A 188 1.09 10.88 -8.51
N SER A 189 1.21 9.55 -8.49
CA SER A 189 0.08 8.63 -8.54
C SER A 189 -0.64 8.53 -7.19
N CYS A 190 -0.03 8.92 -6.07
CA CYS A 190 -0.67 8.85 -4.75
C CYS A 190 -1.91 9.77 -4.73
N ARG A 191 -3.08 9.16 -4.56
CA ARG A 191 -4.35 9.88 -4.40
C ARG A 191 -4.63 10.18 -2.93
N GLY A 192 -4.30 9.24 -2.06
CA GLY A 192 -4.47 9.36 -0.62
C GLY A 192 -3.96 8.12 0.11
N PHE A 193 -4.04 8.13 1.43
CA PHE A 193 -3.65 7.02 2.28
C PHE A 193 -4.42 7.04 3.60
N VAL A 194 -4.49 5.89 4.26
CA VAL A 194 -4.99 5.73 5.64
C VAL A 194 -3.86 5.20 6.50
N ILE A 195 -3.65 5.79 7.66
CA ILE A 195 -2.68 5.31 8.65
C ILE A 195 -3.33 4.19 9.46
N LEU A 196 -2.75 3.00 9.38
CA LEU A 196 -3.21 1.82 10.11
C LEU A 196 -2.56 1.68 11.49
N ASN A 197 -1.28 2.05 11.60
CA ASN A 197 -0.51 1.99 12.85
C ASN A 197 0.56 3.09 12.85
N ARG A 198 0.59 3.93 13.90
CA ARG A 198 1.51 5.08 14.04
C ARG A 198 2.81 4.75 14.78
N ASN A 199 2.91 3.56 15.37
CA ASN A 199 4.02 3.13 16.20
C ASN A 199 4.32 1.65 15.93
N LEU A 200 4.63 1.35 14.67
CA LEU A 200 4.90 -0.01 14.20
C LEU A 200 6.24 -0.47 14.76
N THR A 201 6.24 -1.48 15.62
CA THR A 201 7.51 -2.04 16.13
C THR A 201 8.21 -2.90 15.06
N PRO A 202 9.52 -3.19 15.19
CA PRO A 202 10.23 -4.10 14.29
C PRO A 202 9.58 -5.50 14.23
N GLU A 203 9.09 -6.01 15.36
CA GLU A 203 8.39 -7.30 15.43
C GLU A 203 7.07 -7.26 14.67
N GLN A 204 6.30 -6.17 14.82
CA GLN A 204 5.08 -5.96 14.07
C GLN A 204 5.35 -5.81 12.57
N LEU A 205 6.42 -5.12 12.17
CA LEU A 205 6.85 -5.03 10.77
C LEU A 205 7.15 -6.42 10.19
N ALA A 206 7.80 -7.30 10.94
CA ALA A 206 8.05 -8.68 10.52
C ALA A 206 6.74 -9.47 10.34
N ILE A 207 5.74 -9.24 11.20
CA ILE A 207 4.39 -9.80 11.05
C ILE A 207 3.73 -9.27 9.77
N VAL A 208 3.83 -7.96 9.49
CA VAL A 208 3.31 -7.35 8.25
C VAL A 208 3.92 -8.03 7.03
N ASP A 209 5.24 -8.16 6.98
CA ASP A 209 5.94 -8.79 5.86
C ASP A 209 5.50 -10.24 5.65
N LYS A 210 5.43 -11.02 6.75
CA LYS A 210 5.00 -12.42 6.71
C LYS A 210 3.56 -12.57 6.23
N VAL A 211 2.63 -11.77 6.76
CA VAL A 211 1.21 -11.83 6.38
C VAL A 211 1.04 -11.42 4.92
N ALA A 212 1.65 -10.30 4.49
CA ALA A 212 1.53 -9.82 3.12
C ALA A 212 2.09 -10.83 2.10
N ARG A 213 3.25 -11.44 2.37
CA ARG A 213 3.88 -12.43 1.47
C ARG A 213 3.16 -13.77 1.43
N SER A 214 2.45 -14.15 2.49
CA SER A 214 1.69 -15.40 2.55
C SER A 214 0.25 -15.27 2.02
N GLU A 215 -0.22 -14.06 1.77
CA GLU A 215 -1.55 -13.83 1.22
C GLU A 215 -1.56 -14.10 -0.29
N ARG A 216 -2.43 -15.02 -0.72
CA ARG A 216 -2.52 -15.41 -2.14
C ARG A 216 -3.01 -14.23 -2.97
N ALA A 217 -2.28 -13.92 -4.04
CA ALA A 217 -2.70 -12.93 -5.01
C ALA A 217 -4.02 -13.35 -5.70
N PRO A 218 -4.90 -12.40 -6.00
CA PRO A 218 -6.11 -12.64 -6.79
C PRO A 218 -5.82 -13.33 -8.12
N SER A 219 -6.59 -14.35 -8.43
CA SER A 219 -6.55 -14.99 -9.75
C SER A 219 -7.89 -15.64 -10.07
N ALA A 220 -8.23 -15.64 -11.35
CA ALA A 220 -9.42 -16.25 -11.90
C ALA A 220 -9.08 -16.91 -13.25
N PRO A 221 -9.71 -18.03 -13.62
CA PRO A 221 -9.43 -18.71 -14.89
C PRO A 221 -9.86 -17.88 -16.12
N ASN A 222 -10.75 -16.91 -15.94
CA ASN A 222 -11.21 -15.98 -16.97
C ASN A 222 -11.89 -14.77 -16.32
N GLN A 223 -12.15 -13.73 -17.13
CA GLN A 223 -12.76 -12.47 -16.68
C GLN A 223 -14.14 -12.65 -16.00
N ARG A 224 -14.96 -13.58 -16.47
CA ARG A 224 -16.30 -13.83 -15.89
C ARG A 224 -16.24 -14.44 -14.49
N ALA A 225 -15.14 -15.11 -14.17
CA ALA A 225 -14.88 -15.73 -12.88
C ALA A 225 -14.16 -14.80 -11.89
N VAL A 226 -13.85 -13.56 -12.28
CA VAL A 226 -13.24 -12.57 -11.37
C VAL A 226 -14.21 -12.27 -10.22
N ARG A 227 -13.71 -12.42 -9.00
CA ARG A 227 -14.43 -12.12 -7.74
C ARG A 227 -13.73 -11.07 -6.89
N GLU A 228 -12.47 -10.77 -7.21
CA GLU A 228 -11.62 -9.91 -6.41
C GLU A 228 -10.47 -9.33 -7.26
N ASN A 229 -9.81 -8.30 -6.72
CA ASN A 229 -8.68 -7.59 -7.29
C ASN A 229 -7.72 -7.13 -6.16
N CYS A 230 -6.81 -6.20 -6.42
CA CYS A 230 -5.81 -5.72 -5.44
C CYS A 230 -6.45 -5.10 -4.18
N GLN A 231 -7.66 -4.54 -4.31
CA GLN A 231 -8.46 -4.01 -3.21
C GLN A 231 -8.86 -5.14 -2.25
N GLY A 232 -9.43 -6.22 -2.78
CA GLY A 232 -9.81 -7.40 -2.01
C GLY A 232 -8.64 -8.06 -1.30
N TRP A 233 -7.49 -8.17 -1.98
CA TRP A 233 -6.24 -8.65 -1.38
C TRP A 233 -5.81 -7.78 -0.20
N THR A 234 -5.82 -6.45 -0.37
CA THR A 234 -5.43 -5.51 0.70
C THR A 234 -6.30 -5.68 1.94
N MET A 235 -7.62 -5.86 1.81
CA MET A 235 -8.49 -6.12 2.96
C MET A 235 -8.22 -7.44 3.66
N ARG A 236 -7.90 -8.51 2.92
CA ARG A 236 -7.52 -9.78 3.54
C ARG A 236 -6.26 -9.63 4.39
N VAL A 237 -5.25 -8.95 3.87
CA VAL A 237 -4.02 -8.64 4.62
C VAL A 237 -4.35 -7.83 5.87
N VAL A 238 -5.10 -6.73 5.73
CA VAL A 238 -5.43 -5.84 6.87
C VAL A 238 -6.23 -6.57 7.95
N ARG A 239 -7.23 -7.39 7.58
CA ARG A 239 -7.98 -8.21 8.54
C ARG A 239 -7.10 -9.23 9.26
N ARG A 240 -6.15 -9.86 8.55
CA ARG A 240 -5.18 -10.75 9.19
C ARG A 240 -4.24 -10.00 10.14
N LEU A 241 -3.87 -8.76 9.83
CA LEU A 241 -3.07 -7.92 10.72
C LEU A 241 -3.84 -7.48 11.97
N GLU A 242 -5.15 -7.23 11.84
CA GLU A 242 -6.04 -6.99 12.98
C GLU A 242 -6.12 -8.21 13.90
N ALA A 243 -6.34 -9.40 13.35
CA ALA A 243 -6.30 -10.64 14.12
C ALA A 243 -4.93 -10.94 14.79
N LYS A 244 -3.86 -10.26 14.38
CA LYS A 244 -2.52 -10.34 14.99
C LYS A 244 -2.20 -9.16 15.93
N GLY A 245 -3.14 -8.25 16.16
CA GLY A 245 -2.94 -7.08 17.03
C GLY A 245 -1.99 -6.02 16.45
N VAL A 246 -1.74 -6.04 15.14
CA VAL A 246 -0.90 -5.04 14.46
C VAL A 246 -1.73 -3.81 14.03
N VAL A 247 -3.01 -4.03 13.72
CA VAL A 247 -3.95 -3.00 13.29
C VAL A 247 -5.16 -3.01 14.21
N GLU A 248 -5.63 -1.83 14.59
CA GLU A 248 -6.82 -1.70 15.43
C GLU A 248 -8.10 -1.97 14.63
N LYS A 249 -9.09 -2.62 15.24
CA LYS A 249 -10.35 -3.00 14.57
C LYS A 249 -11.05 -1.82 13.90
N TYR A 250 -11.14 -0.67 14.57
CA TYR A 250 -11.82 0.50 14.01
C TYR A 250 -11.15 1.00 12.71
N LYS A 251 -9.83 0.78 12.53
CA LYS A 251 -9.13 1.10 11.27
C LYS A 251 -9.53 0.19 10.13
N VAL A 252 -9.82 -1.08 10.42
CA VAL A 252 -10.36 -2.02 9.44
C VAL A 252 -11.77 -1.58 9.02
N ASP A 253 -12.60 -1.19 9.97
CA ASP A 253 -13.96 -0.72 9.73
C ASP A 253 -13.97 0.60 8.93
N GLU A 254 -13.11 1.57 9.29
CA GLU A 254 -12.89 2.82 8.55
C GLU A 254 -12.48 2.56 7.10
N LEU A 255 -11.52 1.66 6.89
CA LEU A 255 -11.03 1.31 5.55
C LEU A 255 -12.12 0.60 4.72
N GLN A 256 -12.91 -0.26 5.36
CA GLN A 256 -14.02 -0.95 4.71
C GLN A 256 -15.14 0.02 4.30
N ALA A 257 -15.48 1.00 5.15
CA ALA A 257 -16.44 2.03 4.81
C ALA A 257 -15.96 2.90 3.63
N LEU A 258 -14.67 3.25 3.62
CA LEU A 258 -14.04 3.99 2.52
C LEU A 258 -14.11 3.20 1.20
N MET A 259 -13.92 1.89 1.23
CA MET A 259 -14.08 1.04 0.05
C MET A 259 -15.51 1.01 -0.49
N GLN A 260 -16.51 0.92 0.40
CA GLN A 260 -17.90 0.81 0.00
C GLN A 260 -18.44 2.12 -0.58
N GLY A 261 -17.93 3.27 -0.12
CA GLY A 261 -18.30 4.58 -0.64
C GLY A 261 -17.58 4.99 -1.95
N LEU A 262 -16.66 4.17 -2.46
CA LEU A 262 -15.95 4.40 -3.72
C LEU A 262 -16.56 3.65 -4.92
N ASN A 263 -17.57 2.81 -4.69
CA ASN A 263 -18.35 2.10 -5.70
C ASN A 263 -19.67 2.82 -5.98
#